data_AF-A0A4Z0E9J1-F1
#
_entry.id   AF-A0A4Z0E9J1-F1
#
_cell.length_a   1.000
_cell.length_b   1.000
_cell.length_c   1.000
_cell.angle_alpha   90.00
_cell.angle_beta   90.00
_cell.angle_gamma   90.00
#
_symmetry.space_group_name_H-M   'P 1'
#
loop_
_entity.id
_entity.type
_entity.pdbx_description
1 polymer ?
#
loop_
_entity_poly.entity_id
_entity_poly.type
_entity_poly.pdbx_seq_one_letter_code
_entity_poly.pdbx_strand_id
1 'polypeptide(L)'
;MKTHELATALEALASILRSASNQELDSLSINPKKTNVDQSNALPALNMLVALSEFDKNQWITLIKENRFDVAVSPKDSSRNILGRLLKYLESNPEARNVLTRAAQKSRSSTSPELMKALQFLMTVK
;
A
#
# COMPACT_ATOMS: atom_id res chain seq x y z
N MET A 1 10.46 32.71 -14.92
CA MET A 1 9.12 32.18 -14.62
C MET A 1 8.10 33.13 -15.21
N LYS A 2 7.09 32.59 -15.90
CA LYS A 2 6.01 33.44 -16.45
C LYS A 2 5.01 33.76 -15.34
N THR A 3 4.32 34.90 -15.45
CA THR A 3 3.34 35.36 -14.45
C THR A 3 2.24 34.33 -14.17
N HIS A 4 1.86 33.56 -15.19
CA HIS A 4 0.91 32.46 -15.07
C HIS A 4 1.43 31.31 -14.19
N GLU A 5 2.70 30.91 -14.34
CA GLU A 5 3.31 29.84 -13.53
C GLU A 5 3.44 30.26 -12.06
N LEU A 6 3.72 31.55 -11.82
CA LEU A 6 3.76 32.12 -10.48
C LEU A 6 2.36 32.12 -9.83
N ALA A 7 1.32 32.47 -10.58
CA ALA A 7 -0.07 32.42 -10.08
C ALA A 7 -0.47 31.00 -9.69
N THR A 8 -0.17 29.99 -10.52
CA THR A 8 -0.47 28.59 -10.22
C THR A 8 0.28 28.09 -8.98
N ALA A 9 1.53 28.49 -8.79
CA ALA A 9 2.32 28.12 -7.61
C ALA A 9 1.76 28.75 -6.32
N LEU A 10 1.26 29.99 -6.38
CA LEU A 10 0.63 30.68 -5.26
C LEU A 10 -0.72 30.05 -4.88
N GLU A 11 -1.52 29.61 -5.86
CA GLU A 11 -2.77 28.87 -5.61
C GLU A 11 -2.51 27.52 -4.92
N ALA A 12 -1.49 26.80 -5.38
CA ALA A 12 -1.08 25.53 -4.76
C ALA A 12 -0.64 25.75 -3.29
N LEU A 13 0.14 26.80 -3.03
CA LEU A 13 0.57 27.16 -1.68
C LEU A 13 -0.64 27.51 -0.80
N ALA A 14 -1.58 28.32 -1.30
CA ALA A 14 -2.78 28.69 -0.57
C ALA A 14 -3.66 27.48 -0.21
N SER A 15 -3.76 26.48 -1.10
CA SER A 15 -4.48 25.23 -0.84
C SER A 15 -3.81 24.40 0.26
N ILE A 16 -2.47 24.34 0.27
CA ILE A 16 -1.71 23.64 1.30
C ILE A 16 -1.89 24.33 2.66
N LEU A 17 -1.82 25.66 2.71
CA LEU A 17 -2.01 26.42 3.95
C LEU A 17 -3.43 26.30 4.51
N ARG A 18 -4.46 26.23 3.65
CA ARG A 18 -5.85 25.99 4.09
C ARG A 18 -6.09 24.59 4.63
N SER A 19 -5.37 23.60 4.12
CA SER A 19 -5.50 22.21 4.56
C SER A 19 -4.58 21.85 5.73
N ALA A 20 -3.62 22.69 6.06
CA ALA A 20 -2.77 22.54 7.23
C ALA A 20 -3.54 22.84 8.52
N SER A 21 -3.28 22.05 9.57
CA SER A 21 -3.73 22.36 10.93
C SER A 21 -3.14 23.68 11.39
N ASN A 22 -3.89 24.46 12.18
CA ASN A 22 -3.47 25.77 12.69
C ASN A 22 -2.23 25.65 13.61
N GLN A 23 -1.05 25.62 13.00
CA GLN A 23 0.26 25.45 13.61
C GLN A 23 1.12 26.66 13.26
N GLU A 24 2.07 26.98 14.12
CA GLU A 24 3.03 28.07 13.88
C GLU A 24 3.81 27.82 12.58
N LEU A 25 4.01 28.86 11.78
CA LEU A 25 4.67 28.77 10.47
C LEU A 25 6.06 28.13 10.55
N ASP A 26 6.77 28.31 11.66
CA ASP A 26 8.09 27.72 11.91
C ASP A 26 8.05 26.18 12.05
N SER A 27 6.89 25.61 12.38
CA SER A 27 6.68 24.15 12.46
C SER A 27 6.16 23.54 11.14
N LEU A 28 5.84 24.39 10.16
CA LEU A 28 5.23 23.97 8.90
C LEU A 28 6.27 23.35 7.97
N SER A 29 6.54 22.06 8.16
CA SER A 29 7.35 21.29 7.22
C SER A 29 6.55 21.03 5.95
N ILE A 30 6.61 21.94 4.98
CA ILE A 30 6.11 21.74 3.61
C ILE A 30 7.07 20.79 2.89
N ASN A 31 7.06 19.52 3.28
CA ASN A 31 7.67 18.48 2.49
C ASN A 31 6.62 18.01 1.50
N PRO A 32 6.69 18.38 0.20
CA PRO A 32 5.83 17.75 -0.77
C PRO A 32 6.17 16.26 -0.72
N LYS A 33 5.29 15.45 -0.14
CA LYS A 33 5.31 14.00 -0.35
C LYS A 33 5.05 13.80 -1.84
N LYS A 34 6.10 13.93 -2.64
CA LYS A 34 6.17 13.26 -3.93
C LYS A 34 6.17 11.79 -3.57
N THR A 35 4.99 11.17 -3.59
CA THR A 35 4.89 9.79 -4.00
C THR A 35 5.40 9.75 -5.43
N ASN A 36 6.73 9.77 -5.60
CA ASN A 36 7.38 9.35 -6.82
C ASN A 36 7.10 7.85 -6.89
N VAL A 37 5.90 7.49 -7.36
CA VAL A 37 5.66 6.12 -7.80
C VAL A 37 6.59 5.96 -8.98
N ASP A 38 7.68 5.22 -8.77
CA ASP A 38 8.66 4.94 -9.80
C ASP A 38 7.93 4.23 -10.95
N GLN A 39 7.60 4.97 -12.02
CA GLN A 39 6.74 4.50 -13.10
C GLN A 39 7.32 3.25 -13.79
N SER A 40 8.64 3.06 -13.68
CA SER A 40 9.38 1.88 -14.10
C SER A 40 8.84 0.58 -13.49
N ASN A 41 8.33 0.63 -12.25
CA ASN A 41 7.85 -0.53 -11.51
C ASN A 41 6.32 -0.67 -11.49
N ALA A 42 5.59 0.31 -12.03
CA ALA A 42 4.12 0.33 -11.98
C ALA A 42 3.49 -0.80 -12.83
N LEU A 43 4.00 -1.05 -14.05
CA LEU A 43 3.47 -2.10 -14.92
C LEU A 43 3.73 -3.51 -14.36
N PRO A 44 4.95 -3.86 -13.90
CA PRO A 44 5.19 -5.12 -13.20
C PRO A 44 4.31 -5.29 -11.95
N ALA A 45 4.15 -4.23 -11.14
CA ALA A 45 3.31 -4.28 -9.94
C ALA A 45 1.83 -4.54 -10.26
N LEU A 46 1.29 -3.90 -11.31
CA LEU A 46 -0.08 -4.13 -11.78
C LEU A 46 -0.27 -5.55 -12.31
N ASN A 47 0.68 -6.07 -13.09
CA ASN A 47 0.64 -7.47 -13.54
C ASN A 47 0.70 -8.44 -12.34
N MET A 48 1.50 -8.13 -11.32
CA MET A 48 1.56 -8.93 -10.10
C MET A 48 0.24 -8.90 -9.31
N LEU A 49 -0.42 -7.74 -9.24
CA LEU A 49 -1.75 -7.59 -8.63
C LEU A 49 -2.81 -8.42 -9.37
N VAL A 50 -2.77 -8.47 -10.70
CA VAL A 50 -3.65 -9.30 -11.51
C VAL A 50 -3.36 -10.78 -11.24
N ALA A 51 -2.10 -11.21 -11.26
CA ALA A 51 -1.72 -12.58 -10.93
C ALA A 51 -2.15 -12.96 -9.49
N LEU A 52 -2.04 -12.04 -8.52
CA LEU A 52 -2.51 -12.25 -7.15
C LEU A 52 -4.03 -12.45 -7.06
N SER A 53 -4.80 -11.89 -8.00
CA SER A 53 -6.25 -12.05 -8.03
C SER A 53 -6.69 -13.45 -8.47
N GLU A 54 -5.82 -14.21 -9.15
CA GLU A 54 -6.06 -15.58 -9.60
C GLU A 54 -5.90 -16.62 -8.47
N PHE A 55 -5.24 -16.25 -7.36
CA PHE A 55 -5.06 -17.15 -6.24
C PHE A 55 -6.40 -17.45 -5.51
N ASP A 56 -6.54 -18.71 -5.09
CA ASP A 56 -7.74 -19.20 -4.42
C ASP A 56 -7.97 -18.47 -3.09
N LYS A 57 -9.24 -18.20 -2.77
CA LYS A 57 -9.67 -17.59 -1.50
C LYS A 57 -9.11 -18.32 -0.28
N ASN A 58 -8.94 -19.64 -0.36
CA ASN A 58 -8.43 -20.45 0.73
C ASN A 58 -6.98 -20.09 1.06
N GLN A 59 -6.16 -19.74 0.08
CA GLN A 59 -4.78 -19.31 0.32
C GLN A 59 -4.73 -17.98 1.05
N TRP A 60 -5.62 -17.04 0.68
CA TRP A 60 -5.76 -15.76 1.37
C TRP A 60 -6.23 -15.92 2.82
N ILE A 61 -7.21 -16.81 3.05
CA ILE A 61 -7.71 -17.11 4.40
C ILE A 61 -6.60 -17.73 5.25
N THR A 62 -5.85 -18.68 4.69
CA THR A 62 -4.71 -19.30 5.38
C THR A 62 -3.67 -18.25 5.76
N LEU A 63 -3.27 -17.38 4.83
CA LEU A 63 -2.32 -16.30 5.09
C LEU A 63 -2.80 -15.36 6.21
N ILE A 64 -4.06 -14.94 6.18
CA ILE A 64 -4.65 -14.05 7.18
C ILE A 64 -4.63 -14.72 8.57
N LYS A 65 -4.99 -16.01 8.64
CA LYS A 65 -4.98 -16.78 9.89
C LYS A 65 -3.57 -17.02 10.42
N GLU A 66 -2.63 -17.40 9.56
CA GLU A 66 -1.23 -17.66 9.93
C GLU A 66 -0.56 -16.43 10.52
N ASN A 67 -0.79 -15.27 9.92
CA ASN A 67 -0.19 -14.00 10.35
C ASN A 67 -1.04 -13.22 11.36
N ARG A 68 -2.19 -13.79 11.76
CA ARG A 68 -3.15 -13.18 12.71
C ARG A 68 -3.54 -11.75 12.33
N PHE A 69 -3.80 -11.51 11.05
CA PHE A 69 -4.28 -10.19 10.61
C PHE A 69 -5.74 -10.00 10.98
N ASP A 70 -6.07 -8.81 11.49
CA ASP A 70 -7.45 -8.43 11.82
C ASP A 70 -8.22 -7.99 10.57
N VAL A 71 -8.39 -8.95 9.65
CA VAL A 71 -9.14 -8.76 8.41
C VAL A 71 -10.38 -9.63 8.47
N ALA A 72 -11.55 -9.01 8.52
CA ALA A 72 -12.81 -9.72 8.44
C ALA A 72 -12.98 -10.38 7.06
N VAL A 73 -13.00 -11.71 7.04
CA VAL A 73 -13.25 -12.50 5.83
C VAL A 73 -14.62 -13.17 5.94
N SER A 74 -15.50 -12.89 5.00
CA SER A 74 -16.80 -13.56 4.86
C SER A 74 -16.68 -14.75 3.91
N PRO A 75 -17.41 -15.85 4.12
CA PRO A 75 -17.43 -16.99 3.18
C PRO A 75 -17.97 -16.63 1.79
N LYS A 76 -18.68 -15.49 1.66
CA LYS A 76 -19.18 -14.94 0.39
C LYS A 76 -18.18 -14.00 -0.31
N ASP A 77 -17.06 -13.67 0.33
CA ASP A 77 -16.08 -12.76 -0.27
C ASP A 77 -15.32 -13.45 -1.40
N SER A 78 -15.15 -12.73 -2.52
CA SER A 78 -14.27 -13.14 -3.62
C SER A 78 -12.80 -12.90 -3.26
N SER A 79 -11.87 -13.64 -3.89
CA SER A 79 -10.42 -13.47 -3.69
C SER A 79 -9.98 -12.00 -3.84
N ARG A 80 -10.52 -11.29 -4.84
CA ARG A 80 -10.25 -9.87 -5.06
C ARG A 80 -10.72 -8.98 -3.90
N ASN A 81 -11.87 -9.28 -3.30
CA ASN A 81 -12.37 -8.51 -2.17
C ASN A 81 -11.47 -8.71 -0.93
N ILE A 82 -11.04 -9.95 -0.70
CA ILE A 82 -10.13 -10.29 0.40
C ILE A 82 -8.77 -9.59 0.19
N LEU A 83 -8.22 -9.65 -1.01
CA LEU A 83 -7.00 -8.93 -1.38
C LEU A 83 -7.12 -7.42 -1.13
N GLY A 84 -8.22 -6.79 -1.58
CA GLY A 84 -8.45 -5.36 -1.39
C GLY A 84 -8.52 -4.97 0.10
N ARG A 85 -9.20 -5.76 0.92
CA ARG A 85 -9.24 -5.55 2.38
C ARG A 85 -7.88 -5.75 3.03
N LEU A 86 -7.13 -6.76 2.61
CA LEU A 86 -5.78 -7.04 3.13
C LEU A 86 -4.84 -5.87 2.80
N LEU A 87 -4.84 -5.39 1.56
CA LEU A 87 -4.01 -4.25 1.15
C LEU A 87 -4.37 -2.98 1.93
N LYS A 88 -5.66 -2.71 2.12
CA LYS A 88 -6.13 -1.57 2.94
C LYS A 88 -5.71 -1.71 4.41
N TYR A 89 -5.77 -2.92 4.96
CA TYR A 89 -5.29 -3.21 6.31
C TYR A 89 -3.78 -3.00 6.43
N LEU A 90 -3.00 -3.47 5.46
CA LEU A 90 -1.55 -3.27 5.40
C LEU A 90 -1.18 -1.80 5.22
N GLU A 91 -1.98 -1.02 4.51
CA GLU A 91 -1.82 0.44 4.40
C GLU A 91 -2.01 1.15 5.73
N SER A 92 -3.03 0.75 6.49
CA SER A 92 -3.35 1.38 7.78
C SER A 92 -2.43 0.89 8.92
N ASN A 93 -1.78 -0.28 8.76
CA ASN A 93 -0.98 -0.92 9.80
C ASN A 93 0.45 -1.22 9.32
N PRO A 94 1.42 -0.32 9.54
CA PRO A 94 2.81 -0.54 9.12
C PRO A 94 3.47 -1.74 9.82
N GLU A 95 3.08 -2.05 11.05
CA GLU A 95 3.56 -3.24 11.78
C GLU A 95 3.17 -4.55 11.08
N ALA A 96 1.98 -4.60 10.47
CA ALA A 96 1.54 -5.78 9.73
C ALA A 96 2.39 -6.02 8.48
N ARG A 97 2.94 -4.96 7.86
CA ARG A 97 3.89 -5.07 6.74
C ARG A 97 5.22 -5.68 7.19
N ASN A 98 5.69 -5.32 8.38
CA ASN A 98 6.90 -5.90 8.98
C ASN A 98 6.71 -7.38 9.32
N VAL A 99 5.53 -7.77 9.80
CA VAL A 99 5.19 -9.18 10.05
C VAL A 99 5.15 -9.95 8.74
N LEU A 100 4.52 -9.40 7.69
CA LEU A 100 4.41 -10.05 6.38
C LEU A 100 5.78 -10.24 5.71
N THR A 101 6.66 -9.23 5.76
CA THR A 101 8.02 -9.32 5.22
C THR A 101 8.86 -10.38 5.95
N ARG A 102 8.76 -10.47 7.28
CA ARG A 102 9.42 -11.52 8.06
C ARG A 102 8.83 -12.91 7.79
N ALA A 103 7.52 -13.00 7.58
CA ALA A 103 6.86 -14.24 7.23
C ALA A 103 7.29 -14.74 5.85
N ALA A 104 7.49 -13.84 4.88
CA ALA A 104 7.98 -14.18 3.54
C ALA A 104 9.41 -14.72 3.55
N GLN A 105 10.25 -14.26 4.49
CA GLN A 105 11.61 -14.77 4.68
C GLN A 105 11.64 -16.13 5.41
N LYS A 106 10.62 -16.46 6.19
CA LYS A 106 10.52 -17.77 6.87
C LYS A 106 9.94 -18.82 5.91
N SER A 107 10.80 -19.68 5.40
CA SER A 107 10.53 -20.83 4.51
C SER A 107 9.49 -21.87 5.00
N ARG A 108 8.75 -21.65 6.09
CA ARG A 108 7.79 -22.60 6.70
C ARG A 108 6.36 -22.04 6.80
N SER A 109 5.88 -21.28 5.82
CA SER A 109 4.45 -20.94 5.73
C SER A 109 3.68 -22.05 5.01
N SER A 110 2.48 -22.39 5.48
CA SER A 110 1.54 -23.23 4.72
C SER A 110 0.89 -22.48 3.56
N THR A 111 1.05 -21.16 3.52
CA THR A 111 0.76 -20.31 2.37
C THR A 111 1.72 -20.57 1.21
N SER A 112 1.21 -20.49 -0.03
CA SER A 112 2.00 -20.74 -1.24
C SER A 112 3.22 -19.78 -1.33
N PRO A 113 4.41 -20.31 -1.66
CA PRO A 113 5.63 -19.49 -1.77
C PRO A 113 5.51 -18.38 -2.83
N GLU A 114 4.74 -18.60 -3.88
CA GLU A 114 4.54 -17.63 -4.96
C GLU A 114 3.74 -16.41 -4.50
N LEU A 115 2.68 -16.63 -3.72
CA LEU A 115 1.87 -15.56 -3.15
C LEU A 115 2.73 -14.68 -2.22
N MET A 116 3.56 -15.30 -1.38
CA MET A 116 4.45 -14.57 -0.47
C MET A 116 5.51 -13.75 -1.22
N LYS A 117 6.11 -14.30 -2.28
CA LYS A 117 7.05 -13.56 -3.14
C LYS A 117 6.38 -12.38 -3.85
N ALA A 118 5.17 -12.58 -4.36
CA ALA A 118 4.39 -11.53 -5.03
C ALA A 118 4.03 -10.38 -4.08
N LEU A 119 3.60 -10.70 -2.86
CA LEU A 119 3.34 -9.70 -1.83
C LEU A 119 4.61 -8.96 -1.41
N GLN A 120 5.74 -9.68 -1.28
CA GLN A 120 7.03 -9.06 -0.97
C GLN A 120 7.44 -8.05 -2.05
N PHE A 121 7.31 -8.43 -3.32
CA PHE A 121 7.60 -7.54 -4.45
C PHE A 121 6.76 -6.26 -4.38
N LEU A 122 5.44 -6.38 -4.16
CA LEU A 122 4.55 -5.23 -4.04
C LEU A 122 4.89 -4.30 -2.87
N MET A 123 5.42 -4.83 -1.76
CA MET A 123 5.84 -4.01 -0.62
C MET A 123 7.19 -3.31 -0.84
N THR A 124 8.02 -3.81 -1.75
CA THR A 124 9.31 -3.20 -2.10
C THR A 124 9.22 -2.12 -3.17
N VAL A 125 8.14 -2.12 -3.97
CA VAL A 125 7.85 -1.04 -4.92
C VAL A 125 7.42 0.18 -4.11
N LYS A 126 8.32 1.15 -3.95
CA LYS A 126 8.12 2.38 -3.18
C LYS A 126 8.23 3.60 -4.08
#